data_AF-A0A0Q5ZEC6-F1
#
_entry.id   AF-A0A0Q5ZEC6-F1
#
_cell.length_a   1.000
_cell.length_b   1.000
_cell.length_c   1.000
_cell.angle_alpha   90.00
_cell.angle_beta   90.00
_cell.angle_gamma   90.00
#
_symmetry.space_group_name_H-M   'P 1'
#
loop_
_entity.id
_entity.type
_entity.pdbx_description
1 polymer ?
#
loop_
_entity_poly.entity_id
_entity_poly.type
_entity_poly.pdbx_seq_one_letter_code
_entity_poly.pdbx_strand_id
1 'polypeptide(L)'
;MEDAAFRQWLTQRSWAMSVRYCKVVAVLLPPAALTTDVPLLHEHGVGGVGWLLAWQVAAELVCLALIAADRWLPALRGREGPLYTFCGVFIGLCTWIGMVDGGMRGDFSIYAAGMTFGAAVAGTPRRVRQPMYAASLFALALPVWHREAGDAVRVAAGLVNPFCVVVLCLWLDRFTYSRDRALYRETQRAEAERERADGVLYNVLPRAVADEIKQSGRVQARKFDNLGVLFADIAGFTQFSSRLPPDALVLVLDEIFSSFDALVQQHRLEKIKTIGDAYMVVAPGRIDALCRLALEMRAALEHYNHANGTGMALRIGIHAGPAVAGVLGVQRFLYDVWGDTVNIASRLESAGRAGSIQVSETVVRQAGEAFDFHARGLVELQGRGRLLTYWLLGAARVPRGASPLAEPA
;
A
#
# COMPACT_ATOMS: atom_id res chain seq x y z
N MET A 1 -14.62 -6.46 -11.56
CA MET A 1 -14.11 -5.89 -10.29
C MET A 1 -13.78 -4.40 -10.40
N GLU A 2 -13.03 -3.93 -11.41
CA GLU A 2 -12.68 -2.50 -11.56
C GLU A 2 -13.86 -1.53 -11.50
N ASP A 3 -15.03 -1.90 -12.03
CA ASP A 3 -16.18 -0.99 -12.05
C ASP A 3 -16.81 -0.78 -10.66
N ALA A 4 -16.72 -1.76 -9.77
CA ALA A 4 -17.20 -1.62 -8.39
C ALA A 4 -16.24 -0.77 -7.54
N ALA A 5 -14.93 -1.01 -7.66
CA ALA A 5 -13.91 -0.22 -6.98
C ALA A 5 -13.95 1.25 -7.39
N PHE A 6 -14.08 1.51 -8.70
CA PHE A 6 -14.25 2.87 -9.21
C PHE A 6 -15.53 3.55 -8.66
N ARG A 7 -16.66 2.84 -8.62
CA ARG A 7 -17.91 3.39 -8.07
C ARG A 7 -17.79 3.73 -6.59
N GLN A 8 -17.14 2.87 -5.81
CA GLN A 8 -16.91 3.14 -4.39
C GLN A 8 -16.01 4.37 -4.20
N TRP A 9 -14.91 4.46 -4.96
CA TRP A 9 -14.03 5.62 -4.96
C TRP A 9 -14.75 6.91 -5.36
N LEU A 10 -15.54 6.86 -6.44
CA LEU A 10 -16.32 7.99 -6.93
C LEU A 10 -17.34 8.46 -5.88
N THR A 11 -18.01 7.51 -5.21
CA THR A 11 -18.99 7.79 -4.16
C THR A 11 -18.33 8.45 -2.95
N GLN A 12 -17.19 7.93 -2.49
CA GLN A 12 -16.45 8.52 -1.38
C GLN A 12 -15.95 9.93 -1.70
N ARG A 13 -15.37 10.12 -2.88
CA ARG A 13 -14.90 11.43 -3.34
C ARG A 13 -16.05 12.44 -3.45
N SER A 14 -17.16 12.04 -4.06
CA SER A 14 -18.34 12.90 -4.23
C SER A 14 -18.96 13.26 -2.89
N TRP A 15 -19.08 12.30 -1.96
CA TRP A 15 -19.52 12.58 -0.59
C TRP A 15 -18.64 13.62 0.10
N ALA A 16 -17.31 13.45 0.05
CA ALA A 16 -16.37 14.39 0.67
C ALA A 16 -16.46 15.80 0.05
N MET A 17 -16.62 15.89 -1.27
CA MET A 17 -16.80 17.18 -1.96
C MET A 17 -18.12 17.85 -1.60
N SER A 18 -19.23 17.09 -1.55
CA SER A 18 -20.54 17.58 -1.13
C SER A 18 -20.51 18.10 0.32
N VAL A 19 -19.84 17.40 1.25
CA VAL A 19 -19.70 17.85 2.64
C VAL A 19 -18.89 19.15 2.72
N ARG A 20 -17.77 19.27 1.99
CA ARG A 20 -16.97 20.51 1.97
C ARG A 20 -17.81 21.69 1.46
N TYR A 21 -18.60 21.46 0.42
CA TYR A 21 -19.49 22.49 -0.08
C TYR A 21 -20.58 22.88 0.91
N CYS A 22 -21.29 21.91 1.49
CA CYS A 22 -22.33 22.20 2.46
C CYS A 22 -21.80 23.01 3.65
N LYS A 23 -20.54 22.81 4.06
CA LYS A 23 -19.88 23.65 5.08
C LYS A 23 -19.74 25.10 4.63
N VAL A 24 -19.33 25.32 3.38
CA VAL A 24 -19.22 26.67 2.81
C VAL A 24 -20.60 27.33 2.72
N VAL A 25 -21.61 26.62 2.22
CA VAL A 25 -22.98 27.13 2.12
C VAL A 25 -23.57 27.44 3.48
N ALA A 26 -23.44 26.56 4.45
CA ALA A 26 -23.98 26.77 5.80
C ALA A 26 -23.36 27.99 6.52
N VAL A 27 -22.16 28.41 6.13
CA VAL A 27 -21.50 29.61 6.67
C VAL A 27 -21.89 30.87 5.91
N LEU A 28 -22.01 30.80 4.58
CA LEU A 28 -22.23 31.97 3.73
C LEU A 28 -23.70 32.31 3.50
N LEU A 29 -24.59 31.32 3.49
CA LEU A 29 -26.02 31.51 3.20
C LEU A 29 -26.75 32.38 4.25
N PRO A 30 -26.58 32.18 5.58
CA PRO A 30 -27.26 33.00 6.58
C PRO A 30 -26.91 34.51 6.53
N PRO A 31 -25.62 34.92 6.46
CA PRO A 31 -25.30 36.34 6.36
C PRO A 31 -25.71 36.95 5.01
N ALA A 32 -25.61 36.20 3.91
CA ALA A 32 -26.07 36.67 2.61
C ALA A 32 -27.59 36.94 2.62
N ALA A 33 -28.37 36.00 3.14
CA ALA A 33 -29.81 36.13 3.34
C ALA A 33 -30.17 37.36 4.19
N LEU A 34 -29.48 37.55 5.32
CA LEU A 34 -29.70 38.73 6.17
C LEU A 34 -29.46 40.05 5.43
N THR A 35 -28.43 40.12 4.59
CA THR A 35 -28.13 41.35 3.84
C THR A 35 -29.12 41.64 2.72
N THR A 36 -29.62 40.61 2.04
CA THR A 36 -30.57 40.78 0.92
C THR A 36 -32.01 40.95 1.39
N ASP A 37 -32.39 40.30 2.48
CA ASP A 37 -33.80 40.15 2.84
C ASP A 37 -34.28 41.22 3.84
N VAL A 38 -33.39 41.78 4.66
CA VAL A 38 -33.71 42.88 5.59
C VAL A 38 -34.35 44.10 4.88
N PRO A 39 -33.85 44.56 3.72
CA PRO A 39 -34.52 45.61 2.94
C PRO A 39 -35.91 45.20 2.42
N LEU A 40 -36.05 43.97 1.92
CA LEU A 40 -37.30 43.43 1.37
C LEU A 40 -38.39 43.25 2.44
N LEU A 41 -38.01 42.84 3.65
CA LEU A 41 -38.87 42.74 4.82
C LEU A 41 -39.40 44.11 5.26
N HIS A 42 -38.61 45.17 5.07
CA HIS A 42 -38.98 46.53 5.46
C HIS A 42 -40.02 47.16 4.51
N GLU A 43 -40.01 46.79 3.23
CA GLU A 43 -40.93 47.34 2.21
C GLU A 43 -42.25 46.58 2.08
N HIS A 44 -42.27 45.24 2.17
CA HIS A 44 -43.45 44.42 1.83
C HIS A 44 -44.12 43.72 3.04
N GLY A 45 -43.55 43.87 4.24
CA GLY A 45 -44.02 43.19 5.44
C GLY A 45 -43.81 41.67 5.43
N VAL A 46 -43.94 41.03 6.59
CA VAL A 46 -43.60 39.60 6.81
C VAL A 46 -44.42 38.64 5.93
N GLY A 47 -45.65 39.03 5.54
CA GLY A 47 -46.56 38.19 4.74
C GLY A 47 -46.13 37.96 3.29
N GLY A 48 -45.40 38.90 2.68
CA GLY A 48 -44.95 38.79 1.27
C GLY A 48 -43.64 38.01 1.08
N VAL A 49 -42.86 37.86 2.16
CA VAL A 49 -41.48 37.33 2.13
C VAL A 49 -41.38 35.92 2.77
N GLY A 50 -42.47 35.40 3.33
CA GLY A 50 -42.47 34.12 4.06
C GLY A 50 -41.95 32.91 3.27
N TRP A 51 -42.12 32.89 1.94
CA TRP A 51 -41.61 31.81 1.09
C TRP A 51 -40.08 31.86 0.90
N LEU A 52 -39.46 33.05 0.92
CA LEU A 52 -38.01 33.23 0.80
C LEU A 52 -37.29 32.67 2.04
N LEU A 53 -37.81 33.01 3.23
CA LEU A 53 -37.33 32.49 4.51
C LEU A 53 -37.51 30.97 4.58
N ALA A 54 -38.67 30.45 4.15
CA ALA A 54 -38.93 29.01 4.15
C ALA A 54 -37.93 28.22 3.27
N TRP A 55 -37.60 28.77 2.09
CA TRP A 55 -36.59 28.20 1.19
C TRP A 55 -35.20 28.19 1.82
N GLN A 56 -34.75 29.33 2.38
CA GLN A 56 -33.41 29.45 2.95
C GLN A 56 -33.21 28.50 4.12
N VAL A 57 -34.19 28.44 5.02
CA VAL A 57 -34.19 27.50 6.14
C VAL A 57 -34.14 26.06 5.63
N ALA A 58 -34.91 25.71 4.60
CA ALA A 58 -34.85 24.38 4.00
C ALA A 58 -33.47 24.05 3.41
N ALA A 59 -32.83 25.00 2.72
CA ALA A 59 -31.49 24.83 2.14
C ALA A 59 -30.40 24.68 3.21
N GLU A 60 -30.47 25.48 4.27
CA GLU A 60 -29.57 25.33 5.43
C GLU A 60 -29.75 23.99 6.11
N LEU A 61 -31.00 23.56 6.36
CA LEU A 61 -31.29 22.28 7.00
C LEU A 61 -30.75 21.11 6.18
N VAL A 62 -30.86 21.14 4.85
CA VAL A 62 -30.30 20.10 3.97
C VAL A 62 -28.76 20.06 4.05
N CYS A 63 -28.11 21.22 4.07
CA CYS A 63 -26.65 21.31 4.20
C CYS A 63 -26.16 20.85 5.58
N LEU A 64 -26.82 21.29 6.65
CA LEU A 64 -26.52 20.90 8.02
C LEU A 64 -26.80 19.41 8.25
N ALA A 65 -27.85 18.85 7.65
CA ALA A 65 -28.16 17.43 7.71
C ALA A 65 -27.04 16.58 7.09
N LEU A 66 -26.48 16.99 5.94
CA LEU A 66 -25.34 16.27 5.34
C LEU A 66 -24.08 16.36 6.23
N ILE A 67 -23.80 17.53 6.80
CA ILE A 67 -22.65 17.72 7.71
C ILE A 67 -22.82 16.89 8.98
N ALA A 68 -24.02 16.86 9.56
CA ALA A 68 -24.35 16.05 10.72
C ALA A 68 -24.25 14.56 10.39
N ALA A 69 -24.78 14.12 9.24
CA ALA A 69 -24.65 12.75 8.77
C ALA A 69 -23.17 12.34 8.61
N ASP A 70 -22.33 13.21 8.05
CA ASP A 70 -20.89 12.95 7.94
C ASP A 70 -20.18 12.85 9.29
N ARG A 71 -20.61 13.65 10.29
CA ARG A 71 -20.01 13.70 11.63
C ARG A 71 -20.43 12.52 12.51
N TRP A 72 -21.72 12.17 12.49
CA TRP A 72 -22.34 11.27 13.46
C TRP A 72 -22.62 9.86 12.90
N LEU A 73 -22.64 9.69 11.58
CA LEU A 73 -22.97 8.41 10.93
C LEU A 73 -21.87 8.01 9.92
N PRO A 74 -20.66 7.63 10.40
CA PRO A 74 -19.55 7.23 9.53
C PRO A 74 -19.90 6.04 8.64
N ALA A 75 -20.87 5.20 9.03
CA ALA A 75 -21.38 4.07 8.25
C ALA A 75 -22.08 4.47 6.93
N LEU A 76 -22.49 5.74 6.79
CA LEU A 76 -23.08 6.26 5.55
C LEU A 76 -22.01 6.68 4.52
N ARG A 77 -20.75 6.89 4.96
CA ARG A 77 -19.66 7.31 4.07
C ARG A 77 -19.40 6.23 3.02
N GLY A 78 -19.38 6.63 1.76
CA GLY A 78 -19.08 5.74 0.63
C GLY A 78 -20.21 4.78 0.24
N ARG A 79 -21.43 4.94 0.80
CA ARG A 79 -22.62 4.24 0.31
C ARG A 79 -23.33 5.07 -0.77
N GLU A 80 -23.77 4.39 -1.82
CA GLU A 80 -24.46 5.01 -2.96
C GLU A 80 -25.81 5.62 -2.56
N GLY A 81 -26.62 4.89 -1.79
CA GLY A 81 -27.98 5.31 -1.39
C GLY A 81 -28.05 6.69 -0.71
N PRO A 82 -27.31 6.93 0.38
CA PRO A 82 -27.31 8.23 1.08
C PRO A 82 -26.90 9.41 0.20
N LEU A 83 -25.92 9.19 -0.69
CA LEU A 83 -25.48 10.21 -1.64
C LEU A 83 -26.59 10.51 -2.66
N TYR A 84 -27.28 9.49 -3.15
CA TYR A 84 -28.39 9.66 -4.11
C TYR A 84 -29.58 10.35 -3.46
N THR A 85 -29.92 10.01 -2.21
CA THR A 85 -30.98 10.69 -1.46
C THR A 85 -30.64 12.16 -1.25
N PHE A 86 -29.38 12.49 -0.91
CA PHE A 86 -28.95 13.88 -0.79
C PHE A 86 -29.07 14.63 -2.12
N CYS A 87 -28.58 14.04 -3.21
CA CYS A 87 -28.69 14.66 -4.54
C CYS A 87 -30.17 14.87 -4.94
N GLY A 88 -31.05 13.94 -4.59
CA GLY A 88 -32.50 14.04 -4.86
C GLY A 88 -33.17 15.14 -4.07
N VAL A 89 -32.90 15.21 -2.78
CA VAL A 89 -33.40 16.29 -1.93
C VAL A 89 -32.87 17.64 -2.40
N PHE A 90 -31.59 17.74 -2.75
CA PHE A 90 -30.98 18.97 -3.24
C PHE A 90 -31.57 19.43 -4.59
N ILE A 91 -31.69 18.52 -5.56
CA ILE A 91 -32.32 18.84 -6.87
C ILE A 91 -33.80 19.19 -6.68
N GLY A 92 -34.53 18.46 -5.86
CA GLY A 92 -35.94 18.72 -5.56
C GLY A 92 -36.13 20.09 -4.91
N LEU A 93 -35.25 20.44 -3.97
CA LEU A 93 -35.17 21.75 -3.35
C LEU A 93 -34.94 22.83 -4.44
N CYS A 94 -33.88 22.72 -5.25
CA CYS A 94 -33.64 23.66 -6.37
C CYS A 94 -34.83 23.78 -7.35
N THR A 95 -35.55 22.68 -7.57
CA THR A 95 -36.73 22.67 -8.45
C THR A 95 -37.92 23.41 -7.82
N TRP A 96 -38.14 23.21 -6.51
CA TRP A 96 -39.20 23.89 -5.77
C TRP A 96 -39.03 25.41 -5.79
N ILE A 97 -37.80 25.91 -5.54
CA ILE A 97 -37.53 27.35 -5.63
C ILE A 97 -37.74 27.88 -7.05
N GLY A 98 -37.35 27.12 -8.07
CA GLY A 98 -37.58 27.48 -9.47
C GLY A 98 -39.08 27.56 -9.83
N MET A 99 -39.93 26.72 -9.24
CA MET A 99 -41.38 26.81 -9.46
C MET A 99 -41.97 28.07 -8.85
N VAL A 100 -41.54 28.42 -7.63
CA VAL A 100 -42.04 29.57 -6.88
C VAL A 100 -41.60 30.88 -7.54
N ASP A 101 -40.31 31.00 -7.86
CA ASP A 101 -39.75 32.19 -8.50
C ASP A 101 -40.19 32.33 -9.97
N GLY A 102 -40.22 31.21 -10.71
CA GLY A 102 -40.72 31.16 -12.09
C GLY A 102 -42.21 31.50 -12.19
N GLY A 103 -43.02 31.11 -11.20
CA GLY A 103 -44.44 31.43 -11.12
C GLY A 103 -44.73 32.90 -10.81
N MET A 104 -43.89 33.53 -9.98
CA MET A 104 -44.09 34.93 -9.54
C MET A 104 -43.37 35.97 -10.40
N ARG A 105 -42.10 35.73 -10.74
CA ARG A 105 -41.19 36.73 -11.36
C ARG A 105 -40.65 36.28 -12.72
N GLY A 106 -40.76 35.00 -13.06
CA GLY A 106 -40.19 34.44 -14.28
C GLY A 106 -38.67 34.34 -14.28
N ASP A 107 -38.03 34.48 -13.11
CA ASP A 107 -36.59 34.25 -12.94
C ASP A 107 -36.31 32.79 -12.56
N PHE A 108 -35.23 32.24 -13.10
CA PHE A 108 -34.76 30.87 -12.87
C PHE A 108 -33.26 30.84 -12.50
N SER A 109 -32.67 32.00 -12.16
CA SER A 109 -31.25 32.16 -11.85
C SER A 109 -30.79 31.27 -10.68
N ILE A 110 -31.58 31.19 -9.60
CA ILE A 110 -31.30 30.36 -8.42
C ILE A 110 -31.36 28.87 -8.75
N TYR A 111 -32.35 28.45 -9.55
CA TYR A 111 -32.44 27.08 -10.08
C TYR A 111 -31.20 26.75 -10.93
N ALA A 112 -30.82 27.63 -11.86
CA ALA A 112 -29.66 27.44 -12.72
C ALA A 112 -28.36 27.26 -11.92
N ALA A 113 -28.13 28.14 -10.94
CA ALA A 113 -26.95 28.08 -10.08
C ALA A 113 -26.90 26.78 -9.25
N GLY A 114 -28.01 26.41 -8.61
CA GLY A 114 -28.07 25.19 -7.80
C GLY A 114 -27.86 23.92 -8.62
N MET A 115 -28.50 23.84 -9.79
CA MET A 115 -28.43 22.65 -10.66
C MET A 115 -27.06 22.45 -11.29
N THR A 116 -26.45 23.51 -11.82
CA THR A 116 -25.10 23.49 -12.39
C THR A 116 -24.03 23.23 -11.34
N PHE A 117 -24.28 23.60 -10.09
CA PHE A 117 -23.44 23.24 -8.97
C PHE A 117 -23.54 21.75 -8.61
N GLY A 118 -24.77 21.22 -8.46
CA GLY A 118 -25.00 19.79 -8.19
C GLY A 118 -24.34 18.92 -9.27
N ALA A 119 -24.67 19.22 -10.53
CA ALA A 119 -23.73 19.43 -11.63
C ALA A 119 -22.26 19.02 -11.44
N ALA A 120 -21.49 20.03 -11.06
CA ALA A 120 -20.04 19.96 -10.97
C ALA A 120 -19.51 19.14 -9.78
N VAL A 121 -20.27 19.03 -8.67
CA VAL A 121 -19.71 18.57 -7.38
C VAL A 121 -20.05 17.13 -7.02
N ALA A 122 -21.26 16.65 -7.36
CA ALA A 122 -21.71 15.32 -6.92
C ALA A 122 -21.62 14.26 -8.04
N GLY A 123 -20.44 13.68 -8.26
CA GLY A 123 -20.26 12.61 -9.24
C GLY A 123 -21.05 11.33 -8.88
N THR A 124 -22.18 11.09 -9.54
CA THR A 124 -22.95 9.85 -9.40
C THR A 124 -23.09 9.13 -10.74
N PRO A 125 -23.40 7.83 -10.77
CA PRO A 125 -23.62 7.11 -12.01
C PRO A 125 -24.72 7.77 -12.84
N ARG A 126 -24.43 7.98 -14.14
CA ARG A 126 -25.32 8.71 -15.07
C ARG A 126 -26.76 8.18 -15.09
N ARG A 127 -26.94 6.87 -14.91
CA ARG A 127 -28.25 6.21 -14.92
C ARG A 127 -29.18 6.70 -13.80
N VAL A 128 -28.64 7.22 -12.71
CA VAL A 128 -29.41 7.74 -11.57
C VAL A 128 -29.72 9.22 -11.74
N ARG A 129 -28.76 10.02 -12.23
CA ARG A 129 -28.90 11.49 -12.25
C ARG A 129 -29.71 12.05 -13.43
N GLN A 130 -29.61 11.42 -14.60
CA GLN A 130 -30.38 11.80 -15.79
C GLN A 130 -31.90 11.91 -15.57
N PRO A 131 -32.58 10.92 -14.95
CA PRO A 131 -34.02 11.02 -14.72
C PRO A 131 -34.38 12.14 -13.73
N MET A 132 -33.48 12.49 -12.80
CA MET A 132 -33.70 13.58 -11.84
C MET A 132 -33.72 14.94 -12.53
N TYR A 133 -32.82 15.17 -13.49
CA TYR A 133 -32.80 16.37 -14.32
C TYR A 133 -34.00 16.47 -15.27
N ALA A 134 -34.43 15.35 -15.83
CA ALA A 134 -35.63 15.32 -16.66
C ALA A 134 -36.87 15.64 -15.81
N ALA A 135 -37.00 15.01 -14.63
CA ALA A 135 -38.09 15.25 -13.70
C ALA A 135 -38.14 16.72 -13.24
N SER A 136 -37.01 17.35 -12.95
CA SER A 136 -36.98 18.78 -12.57
C SER A 136 -37.51 19.68 -13.68
N LEU A 137 -37.15 19.41 -14.95
CA LEU A 137 -37.64 20.17 -16.09
C LEU A 137 -39.16 20.04 -16.27
N PHE A 138 -39.69 18.82 -16.18
CA PHE A 138 -41.14 18.58 -16.24
C PHE A 138 -41.88 19.28 -15.11
N ALA A 139 -41.29 19.28 -13.91
CA ALA A 139 -41.91 19.90 -12.75
C ALA A 139 -41.99 21.44 -12.90
N LEU A 140 -40.97 22.08 -13.51
CA LEU A 140 -41.00 23.51 -13.83
C LEU A 140 -42.02 23.87 -14.93
N ALA A 141 -42.46 22.92 -15.74
CA ALA A 141 -43.45 23.18 -16.79
C ALA A 141 -44.84 23.52 -16.24
N LEU A 142 -45.22 22.96 -15.08
CA LEU A 142 -46.53 23.21 -14.44
C LEU A 142 -46.79 24.69 -14.11
N PRO A 143 -45.93 25.38 -13.33
CA PRO A 143 -46.17 26.80 -13.01
C PRO A 143 -46.10 27.70 -14.25
N VAL A 144 -45.22 27.39 -15.21
CA VAL A 144 -45.14 28.14 -16.48
C VAL A 144 -46.44 27.97 -17.28
N TRP A 145 -47.00 26.76 -17.33
CA TRP A 145 -48.28 26.47 -17.97
C TRP A 145 -49.43 27.27 -17.38
N HIS A 146 -49.51 27.31 -16.05
CA HIS A 146 -50.54 28.08 -15.34
C HIS A 146 -50.40 29.59 -15.58
N ARG A 147 -49.17 30.11 -15.61
CA ARG A 147 -48.90 31.54 -15.84
C ARG A 147 -49.28 32.00 -17.24
N GLU A 148 -49.00 31.18 -18.26
CA GLU A 148 -49.25 31.50 -19.67
C GLU A 148 -50.64 31.08 -20.17
N ALA A 149 -51.56 30.73 -19.25
CA ALA A 149 -52.93 30.31 -19.56
C ALA A 149 -53.04 29.15 -20.58
N GLY A 150 -52.03 28.29 -20.64
CA GLY A 150 -51.98 27.14 -21.56
C GLY A 150 -51.60 27.46 -23.01
N ASP A 151 -51.07 28.66 -23.30
CA ASP A 151 -50.48 28.95 -24.62
C ASP A 151 -49.17 28.18 -24.80
N ALA A 152 -49.21 27.14 -25.63
CA ALA A 152 -48.07 26.26 -25.89
C ALA A 152 -46.81 27.00 -26.38
N VAL A 153 -46.96 28.09 -27.15
CA VAL A 153 -45.81 28.82 -27.70
C VAL A 153 -45.09 29.61 -26.61
N ARG A 154 -45.84 30.26 -25.72
CA ARG A 154 -45.29 31.02 -24.60
C ARG A 154 -44.70 30.13 -23.52
N VAL A 155 -45.34 28.98 -23.27
CA VAL A 155 -44.79 27.96 -22.35
C VAL A 155 -43.47 27.42 -22.87
N ALA A 156 -43.37 27.11 -24.17
CA ALA A 156 -42.13 26.68 -24.78
C ALA A 156 -41.04 27.75 -24.65
N ALA A 157 -41.36 29.03 -24.88
CA ALA A 157 -40.43 30.14 -24.71
C ALA A 157 -39.95 30.30 -23.25
N GLY A 158 -40.84 30.15 -22.27
CA GLY A 158 -40.50 30.21 -20.84
C GLY A 158 -39.60 29.06 -20.37
N LEU A 159 -39.67 27.90 -21.02
CA LEU A 159 -38.87 26.71 -20.68
C LEU A 159 -37.51 26.64 -21.36
N VAL A 160 -37.18 27.54 -22.29
CA VAL A 160 -35.88 27.53 -22.99
C VAL A 160 -34.71 27.60 -22.00
N ASN A 161 -34.77 28.50 -21.02
CA ASN A 161 -33.67 28.66 -20.05
C ASN A 161 -33.51 27.42 -19.13
N PRO A 162 -34.57 26.91 -18.47
CA PRO A 162 -34.50 25.63 -17.75
C PRO A 162 -34.00 24.45 -18.60
N PHE A 163 -34.39 24.39 -19.87
CA PHE A 163 -33.92 23.37 -20.81
C PHE A 163 -32.42 23.48 -21.06
N CYS A 164 -31.91 24.68 -21.35
CA CYS A 164 -30.47 24.93 -21.53
C CYS A 164 -29.66 24.57 -20.27
N VAL A 165 -30.17 24.89 -19.07
CA VAL A 165 -29.55 24.50 -17.80
C VAL A 165 -29.45 22.98 -17.66
N VAL A 166 -30.52 22.25 -17.98
CA VAL A 166 -30.51 20.78 -17.92
C VAL A 166 -29.52 20.18 -18.92
N VAL A 167 -29.47 20.69 -20.15
CA VAL A 167 -28.49 20.26 -21.15
C VAL A 167 -27.05 20.52 -20.65
N LEU A 168 -26.80 21.70 -20.06
CA LEU A 168 -25.51 22.05 -19.47
C LEU A 168 -25.15 21.10 -18.32
N CYS A 169 -26.10 20.78 -17.43
CA CYS A 169 -25.89 19.82 -16.35
C CYS A 169 -25.49 18.46 -16.92
N LEU A 170 -26.26 17.90 -17.86
CA LEU A 170 -25.95 16.62 -18.49
C LEU A 170 -24.56 16.59 -19.14
N TRP A 171 -24.12 17.70 -19.72
CA TRP A 171 -22.79 17.82 -20.30
C TRP A 171 -21.70 17.89 -19.23
N LEU A 172 -21.93 18.67 -18.15
CA LEU A 172 -21.05 18.74 -16.98
C LEU A 172 -20.90 17.37 -16.31
N ASP A 173 -21.97 16.62 -16.09
CA ASP A 173 -21.93 15.22 -15.60
C ASP A 173 -21.04 14.35 -16.47
N ARG A 174 -21.21 14.48 -17.79
CA ARG A 174 -20.47 13.66 -18.75
C ARG A 174 -18.99 13.97 -18.61
N PHE A 175 -18.65 15.26 -18.57
CA PHE A 175 -17.30 15.76 -18.45
C PHE A 175 -16.65 15.37 -17.12
N THR A 176 -17.28 15.65 -15.98
CA THR A 176 -16.76 15.33 -14.64
C THR A 176 -16.54 13.83 -14.47
N TYR A 177 -17.52 13.01 -14.86
CA TYR A 177 -17.39 11.55 -14.81
C TYR A 177 -16.22 11.03 -15.67
N SER A 178 -16.02 11.60 -16.86
CA SER A 178 -14.91 11.22 -17.73
C SER A 178 -13.55 11.59 -17.15
N ARG A 179 -13.44 12.78 -16.55
CA ARG A 179 -12.22 13.24 -15.87
C ARG A 179 -11.92 12.40 -14.63
N ASP A 180 -12.94 12.08 -13.85
CA ASP A 180 -12.79 11.26 -12.64
C ASP A 180 -12.38 9.83 -12.97
N ARG A 181 -12.90 9.26 -14.07
CA ARG A 181 -12.44 7.97 -14.56
C ARG A 181 -11.00 8.00 -15.06
N ALA A 182 -10.58 9.07 -15.73
CA ALA A 182 -9.20 9.25 -16.17
C ALA A 182 -8.25 9.37 -14.97
N LEU A 183 -8.59 10.23 -13.99
CA LEU A 183 -7.81 10.41 -12.78
C LEU A 183 -7.66 9.11 -12.00
N TYR A 184 -8.74 8.36 -11.82
CA TYR A 184 -8.70 7.07 -11.14
C TYR A 184 -7.75 6.08 -11.83
N ARG A 185 -7.78 6.02 -13.17
CA ARG A 185 -6.88 5.15 -13.95
C ARG A 185 -5.42 5.58 -13.82
N GLU A 186 -5.14 6.88 -13.83
CA GLU A 186 -3.79 7.41 -13.62
C GLU A 186 -3.28 7.09 -12.23
N THR A 187 -4.09 7.27 -11.18
CA THR A 187 -3.71 6.91 -9.81
C THR A 187 -3.40 5.42 -9.67
N GLN A 188 -4.21 4.55 -10.27
CA GLN A 188 -3.96 3.10 -10.25
C GLN A 188 -2.69 2.71 -11.00
N ARG A 189 -2.40 3.36 -12.14
CA ARG A 189 -1.15 3.15 -12.87
C ARG A 189 0.05 3.59 -12.04
N ALA A 190 -0.02 4.77 -11.44
CA ALA A 190 1.05 5.29 -10.58
C ALA A 190 1.29 4.40 -9.35
N GLU A 191 0.22 3.88 -8.73
CA GLU A 191 0.32 2.92 -7.63
C GLU A 191 0.97 1.60 -8.09
N ALA A 192 0.54 1.03 -9.21
CA ALA A 192 1.12 -0.20 -9.74
C ALA A 192 2.59 -0.05 -10.16
N GLU A 193 2.96 1.07 -10.77
CA GLU A 193 4.36 1.38 -11.10
C GLU A 193 5.20 1.57 -9.84
N ARG A 194 4.66 2.22 -8.81
CA ARG A 194 5.32 2.36 -7.51
C ARG A 194 5.51 1.01 -6.83
N GLU A 195 4.52 0.14 -6.82
CA GLU A 195 4.63 -1.21 -6.25
C GLU A 195 5.69 -2.04 -6.97
N ARG A 196 5.77 -1.94 -8.31
CA ARG A 196 6.82 -2.61 -9.09
C ARG A 196 8.21 -2.08 -8.77
N ALA A 197 8.37 -0.75 -8.71
CA ALA A 197 9.63 -0.12 -8.36
C ALA A 197 10.07 -0.50 -6.93
N ASP A 198 9.12 -0.51 -5.99
CA ASP A 198 9.35 -0.91 -4.61
C ASP A 198 9.73 -2.40 -4.52
N GLY A 199 9.07 -3.27 -5.27
CA GLY A 199 9.40 -4.69 -5.35
C GLY A 199 10.83 -4.95 -5.81
N VAL A 200 11.28 -4.27 -6.87
CA VAL A 200 12.68 -4.37 -7.34
C VAL A 200 13.64 -3.87 -6.27
N LEU A 201 13.34 -2.76 -5.62
CA LEU A 201 14.20 -2.21 -4.57
C LEU A 201 14.35 -3.16 -3.38
N TYR A 202 13.26 -3.80 -2.94
CA TYR A 202 13.26 -4.77 -1.85
C TYR A 202 13.93 -6.10 -2.20
N ASN A 203 14.10 -6.42 -3.49
CA ASN A 203 14.89 -7.57 -3.92
C ASN A 203 16.40 -7.31 -3.89
N VAL A 204 16.82 -6.04 -3.94
CA VAL A 204 18.25 -5.65 -3.94
C VAL A 204 18.73 -5.27 -2.55
N LEU A 205 17.85 -4.70 -1.72
CA LEU A 205 18.19 -4.21 -0.38
C LEU A 205 17.23 -4.78 0.68
N PRO A 206 17.71 -5.03 1.89
CA PRO A 206 16.84 -5.38 3.02
C PRO A 206 15.76 -4.32 3.21
N ARG A 207 14.52 -4.73 3.53
CA ARG A 207 13.35 -3.82 3.63
C ARG A 207 13.62 -2.61 4.52
N ALA A 208 14.19 -2.84 5.70
CA ALA A 208 14.50 -1.77 6.66
C ALA A 208 15.49 -0.73 6.10
N VAL A 209 16.40 -1.14 5.22
CA VAL A 209 17.39 -0.27 4.58
C VAL A 209 16.76 0.48 3.42
N ALA A 210 15.96 -0.21 2.59
CA ALA A 210 15.23 0.41 1.48
C ALA A 210 14.26 1.50 1.98
N ASP A 211 13.55 1.25 3.08
CA ASP A 211 12.62 2.23 3.66
C ASP A 211 13.35 3.46 4.23
N GLU A 212 14.54 3.27 4.83
CA GLU A 212 15.40 4.36 5.31
C GLU A 212 15.89 5.26 4.16
N ILE A 213 16.24 4.65 3.02
CA ILE A 213 16.60 5.39 1.80
C ILE A 213 15.39 6.17 1.27
N LYS A 214 14.20 5.56 1.22
CA LYS A 214 12.99 6.25 0.75
C LYS A 214 12.65 7.47 1.60
N GLN A 215 12.89 7.41 2.91
CA GLN A 215 12.53 8.48 3.84
C GLN A 215 13.58 9.60 3.89
N SER A 216 14.88 9.23 3.93
CA SER A 216 15.96 10.18 4.23
C SER A 216 16.99 10.36 3.11
N GLY A 217 16.92 9.54 2.06
CA GLY A 217 17.87 9.52 0.94
C GLY A 217 19.26 8.96 1.30
N ARG A 218 19.48 8.54 2.55
CA ARG A 218 20.77 8.03 3.06
C ARG A 218 20.53 6.85 4.02
N VAL A 219 21.55 6.02 4.23
CA VAL A 219 21.51 4.93 5.21
C VAL A 219 22.66 5.11 6.18
N GLN A 220 22.36 5.02 7.47
CA GLN A 220 23.40 4.99 8.49
C GLN A 220 23.95 3.58 8.69
N ALA A 221 25.27 3.49 8.88
CA ALA A 221 25.90 2.24 9.26
C ALA A 221 25.39 1.78 10.63
N ARG A 222 24.96 0.52 10.73
CA ARG A 222 24.44 -0.10 11.95
C ARG A 222 25.52 -0.97 12.57
N LYS A 223 25.78 -0.77 13.86
CA LYS A 223 26.69 -1.61 14.64
C LYS A 223 25.90 -2.76 15.26
N PHE A 224 26.47 -3.95 15.21
CA PHE A 224 25.96 -5.14 15.86
C PHE A 224 27.03 -5.65 16.81
N ASP A 225 26.70 -5.81 18.08
CA ASP A 225 27.65 -6.36 19.06
C ASP A 225 27.84 -7.87 18.91
N ASN A 226 26.80 -8.56 18.41
CA ASN A 226 26.81 -10.00 18.18
C ASN A 226 26.07 -10.36 16.88
N LEU A 227 26.81 -10.36 15.78
CA LEU A 227 26.35 -10.79 14.46
C LEU A 227 26.96 -12.15 14.13
N GLY A 228 26.09 -13.13 13.86
CA GLY A 228 26.51 -14.39 13.25
C GLY A 228 26.77 -14.20 11.76
N VAL A 229 27.86 -14.77 11.27
CA VAL A 229 28.25 -14.74 9.86
C VAL A 229 28.54 -16.17 9.42
N LEU A 230 27.93 -16.58 8.31
CA LEU A 230 28.14 -17.85 7.64
C LEU A 230 28.71 -17.59 6.25
N PHE A 231 29.79 -18.28 5.91
CA PHE A 231 30.28 -18.44 4.55
C PHE A 231 30.15 -19.91 4.17
N ALA A 232 29.57 -20.18 3.00
CA ALA A 232 29.50 -21.51 2.42
C ALA A 232 30.08 -21.50 1.01
N ASP A 233 30.98 -22.42 0.69
CA ASP A 233 31.67 -22.50 -0.58
C ASP A 233 31.59 -23.92 -1.15
N ILE A 234 31.55 -24.06 -2.48
CA ILE A 234 31.50 -25.37 -3.12
C ILE A 234 32.93 -25.89 -3.28
N ALA A 235 33.29 -26.92 -2.51
CA ALA A 235 34.61 -27.52 -2.56
C ALA A 235 34.93 -28.07 -3.96
N GLY A 236 36.03 -27.62 -4.54
CA GLY A 236 36.48 -28.08 -5.86
C GLY A 236 35.69 -27.47 -7.03
N PHE A 237 34.92 -26.39 -6.80
CA PHE A 237 34.13 -25.74 -7.83
C PHE A 237 34.95 -25.32 -9.05
N THR A 238 36.18 -24.82 -8.89
CA THR A 238 37.06 -24.47 -10.02
C THR A 238 37.27 -25.64 -10.99
N GLN A 239 37.41 -26.85 -10.47
CA GLN A 239 37.56 -28.04 -11.31
C GLN A 239 36.24 -28.42 -11.97
N PHE A 240 35.13 -28.30 -11.23
CA PHE A 240 33.79 -28.55 -11.75
C PHE A 240 33.41 -27.57 -12.88
N SER A 241 33.63 -26.28 -12.67
CA SER A 241 33.33 -25.21 -13.62
C SER A 241 34.15 -25.31 -14.90
N SER A 242 35.39 -25.81 -14.83
CA SER A 242 36.24 -26.02 -16.01
C SER A 242 35.69 -27.07 -16.99
N ARG A 243 34.78 -27.93 -16.54
CA ARG A 243 34.20 -29.03 -17.32
C ARG A 243 32.85 -28.68 -17.95
N LEU A 244 32.29 -27.52 -17.60
CA LEU A 244 30.98 -27.08 -18.06
C LEU A 244 31.10 -25.84 -18.95
N PRO A 245 30.23 -25.69 -19.95
CA PRO A 245 30.12 -24.42 -20.64
C PRO A 245 29.53 -23.35 -19.68
N PRO A 246 29.90 -22.07 -19.83
CA PRO A 246 29.54 -21.02 -18.86
C PRO A 246 28.04 -20.84 -18.63
N ASP A 247 27.21 -21.04 -19.66
CA ASP A 247 25.75 -20.96 -19.58
C ASP A 247 25.16 -22.07 -18.70
N ALA A 248 25.62 -23.32 -18.87
CA ALA A 248 25.21 -24.43 -18.02
C ALA A 248 25.67 -24.23 -16.56
N LEU A 249 26.86 -23.68 -16.35
CA LEU A 249 27.37 -23.39 -15.00
C LEU A 249 26.47 -22.42 -14.23
N VAL A 250 25.96 -21.39 -14.91
CA VAL A 250 25.05 -20.41 -14.32
C VAL A 250 23.75 -21.08 -13.88
N LEU A 251 23.20 -22.00 -14.68
CA LEU A 251 21.97 -22.74 -14.32
C LEU A 251 22.19 -23.63 -13.09
N VAL A 252 23.33 -24.31 -12.99
CA VAL A 252 23.69 -25.12 -11.81
C VAL A 252 23.78 -24.25 -10.55
N LEU A 253 24.45 -23.10 -10.65
CA LEU A 253 24.55 -22.16 -9.54
C LEU A 253 23.19 -21.58 -9.15
N ASP A 254 22.35 -21.25 -10.14
CA ASP A 254 21.01 -20.70 -9.92
C ASP A 254 20.12 -21.69 -9.18
N GLU A 255 20.13 -22.97 -9.55
CA GLU A 255 19.34 -24.02 -8.87
C GLU A 255 19.80 -24.22 -7.41
N ILE A 256 21.12 -24.33 -7.20
CA ILE A 256 21.69 -24.52 -5.85
C ILE A 256 21.41 -23.29 -4.98
N PHE A 257 21.71 -22.09 -5.46
CA PHE A 257 21.52 -20.87 -4.67
C PHE A 257 20.05 -20.51 -4.48
N SER A 258 19.16 -20.83 -5.43
CA SER A 258 17.72 -20.71 -5.22
C SER A 258 17.22 -21.60 -4.09
N SER A 259 17.76 -22.82 -3.97
CA SER A 259 17.45 -23.71 -2.84
C SER A 259 17.94 -23.10 -1.51
N PHE A 260 19.11 -22.47 -1.49
CA PHE A 260 19.64 -21.80 -0.29
C PHE A 260 18.86 -20.53 0.06
N ASP A 261 18.44 -19.75 -0.93
CA ASP A 261 17.62 -18.55 -0.77
C ASP A 261 16.29 -18.91 -0.08
N ALA A 262 15.66 -20.01 -0.48
CA ALA A 262 14.44 -20.52 0.16
C ALA A 262 14.66 -20.89 1.63
N LEU A 263 15.79 -21.56 1.95
CA LEU A 263 16.15 -21.88 3.34
C LEU A 263 16.41 -20.62 4.18
N VAL A 264 17.14 -19.65 3.62
CA VAL A 264 17.41 -18.35 4.27
C VAL A 264 16.10 -17.64 4.61
N GLN A 265 15.14 -17.62 3.67
CA GLN A 265 13.81 -17.05 3.89
C GLN A 265 13.03 -17.79 4.97
N GLN A 266 13.06 -19.13 4.96
CA GLN A 266 12.40 -19.97 5.97
C GLN A 266 12.90 -19.67 7.39
N HIS A 267 14.23 -19.51 7.56
CA HIS A 267 14.83 -19.18 8.85
C HIS A 267 14.78 -17.69 9.21
N ARG A 268 14.29 -16.83 8.31
CA ARG A 268 14.28 -15.37 8.42
C ARG A 268 15.68 -14.80 8.69
N LEU A 269 16.63 -15.24 7.88
CA LEU A 269 18.02 -14.80 7.89
C LEU A 269 18.27 -13.84 6.72
N GLU A 270 19.40 -13.13 6.74
CA GLU A 270 19.71 -12.13 5.70
C GLU A 270 20.86 -12.63 4.82
N LYS A 271 20.59 -12.83 3.53
CA LYS A 271 21.60 -13.07 2.51
C LYS A 271 22.30 -11.74 2.22
N ILE A 272 23.63 -11.72 2.28
CA ILE A 272 24.40 -10.51 1.95
C ILE A 272 24.76 -10.49 0.47
N LYS A 273 25.49 -11.53 0.02
CA LYS A 273 25.97 -11.62 -1.36
C LYS A 273 26.44 -13.03 -1.68
N THR A 274 26.61 -13.28 -2.97
CA THR A 274 27.43 -14.36 -3.48
C THR A 274 28.79 -13.80 -3.92
N ILE A 275 29.86 -14.57 -3.74
CA ILE A 275 31.22 -14.21 -4.17
C ILE A 275 31.74 -15.39 -5.00
N GLY A 276 31.48 -15.38 -6.30
CA GLY A 276 31.68 -16.57 -7.12
C GLY A 276 30.76 -17.70 -6.67
N ASP A 277 31.37 -18.79 -6.20
CA ASP A 277 30.73 -19.98 -5.62
C ASP A 277 30.50 -19.90 -4.11
N ALA A 278 31.01 -18.86 -3.45
CA ALA A 278 30.76 -18.63 -2.03
C ALA A 278 29.42 -17.91 -1.80
N TYR A 279 28.72 -18.30 -0.73
CA TYR A 279 27.41 -17.81 -0.32
C TYR A 279 27.49 -17.28 1.12
N MET A 280 27.12 -16.00 1.31
CA MET A 280 27.27 -15.30 2.60
C MET A 280 25.91 -14.96 3.23
N VAL A 281 25.72 -15.37 4.48
CA VAL A 281 24.50 -15.12 5.26
C VAL A 281 24.87 -14.54 6.63
N VAL A 282 24.04 -13.63 7.14
CA VAL A 282 24.19 -13.10 8.49
C VAL A 282 22.92 -13.25 9.33
N ALA A 283 23.12 -13.30 10.64
CA ALA A 283 22.04 -13.39 11.62
C ALA A 283 22.34 -12.53 12.85
N PRO A 284 21.60 -11.44 13.07
CA PRO A 284 21.72 -10.64 14.28
C PRO A 284 21.20 -11.45 15.49
N GLY A 285 22.10 -11.92 16.36
CA GLY A 285 21.74 -12.63 17.60
C GLY A 285 21.08 -14.01 17.46
N ARG A 286 20.88 -14.54 16.24
CA ARG A 286 20.22 -15.85 15.99
C ARG A 286 21.19 -16.90 15.46
N ILE A 287 22.20 -17.22 16.26
CA ILE A 287 23.27 -18.16 15.87
C ILE A 287 22.74 -19.59 15.71
N ASP A 288 21.75 -19.97 16.49
CA ASP A 288 21.05 -21.26 16.35
C ASP A 288 20.46 -21.44 14.96
N ALA A 289 19.81 -20.40 14.41
CA ALA A 289 19.23 -20.43 13.08
C ALA A 289 20.30 -20.56 11.98
N LEU A 290 21.48 -19.94 12.14
CA LEU A 290 22.60 -20.15 11.21
C LEU A 290 23.12 -21.59 11.24
N CYS A 291 23.21 -22.21 12.42
CA CYS A 291 23.61 -23.60 12.54
C CYS A 291 22.60 -24.54 11.86
N ARG A 292 21.28 -24.31 12.03
CA ARG A 292 20.25 -25.08 11.31
C ARG A 292 20.36 -24.88 9.80
N LEU A 293 20.48 -23.63 9.35
CA LEU A 293 20.67 -23.30 7.94
C LEU A 293 21.87 -24.06 7.36
N ALA A 294 23.02 -24.06 8.03
CA ALA A 294 24.21 -24.75 7.54
C ALA A 294 24.01 -26.27 7.36
N LEU A 295 23.30 -26.91 8.29
CA LEU A 295 22.96 -28.34 8.20
C LEU A 295 22.00 -28.61 7.04
N GLU A 296 20.99 -27.76 6.87
CA GLU A 296 19.99 -27.87 5.80
C GLU A 296 20.59 -27.56 4.42
N MET A 297 21.52 -26.61 4.31
CA MET A 297 22.26 -26.32 3.08
C MET A 297 23.10 -27.52 2.63
N ARG A 298 23.75 -28.22 3.57
CA ARG A 298 24.48 -29.47 3.26
C ARG A 298 23.52 -30.54 2.73
N ALA A 299 22.39 -30.73 3.39
CA ALA A 299 21.37 -31.70 2.95
C ALA A 299 20.75 -31.33 1.59
N ALA A 300 20.53 -30.04 1.32
CA ALA A 300 20.03 -29.56 0.04
C ALA A 300 21.03 -29.83 -1.10
N LEU A 301 22.34 -29.61 -0.88
CA LEU A 301 23.35 -29.97 -1.87
C LEU A 301 23.45 -31.49 -2.07
N GLU A 302 23.33 -32.29 -1.01
CA GLU A 302 23.27 -33.76 -1.12
C GLU A 302 22.05 -34.21 -1.96
N HIS A 303 20.89 -33.59 -1.77
CA HIS A 303 19.71 -33.86 -2.59
C HIS A 303 19.95 -33.51 -4.07
N TYR A 304 20.52 -32.33 -4.33
CA TYR A 304 20.91 -31.93 -5.69
C TYR A 304 21.89 -32.93 -6.32
N ASN A 305 22.89 -33.38 -5.56
CA ASN A 305 23.86 -34.38 -6.00
C ASN A 305 23.21 -35.70 -6.38
N HIS A 306 22.26 -36.18 -5.58
CA HIS A 306 21.51 -37.40 -5.88
C HIS A 306 20.64 -37.28 -7.13
N ALA A 307 19.98 -36.13 -7.33
CA ALA A 307 19.13 -35.90 -8.49
C ALA A 307 19.93 -35.76 -9.80
N ASN A 308 21.11 -35.11 -9.73
CA ASN A 308 21.90 -34.74 -10.90
C ASN A 308 23.14 -35.61 -11.13
N GLY A 309 23.39 -36.61 -10.26
CA GLY A 309 24.55 -37.50 -10.36
C GLY A 309 25.89 -36.80 -10.11
N THR A 310 25.91 -35.72 -9.34
CA THR A 310 27.13 -34.96 -9.00
C THR A 310 27.70 -35.36 -7.64
N GLY A 311 28.95 -34.98 -7.37
CA GLY A 311 29.66 -35.28 -6.12
C GLY A 311 30.20 -34.03 -5.43
N MET A 312 29.46 -32.93 -5.48
CA MET A 312 29.89 -31.66 -4.90
C MET A 312 29.77 -31.70 -3.37
N ALA A 313 30.63 -30.96 -2.68
CA ALA A 313 30.57 -30.86 -1.22
C ALA A 313 30.70 -29.41 -0.77
N LEU A 314 29.97 -29.01 0.28
CA LEU A 314 30.13 -27.68 0.85
C LEU A 314 31.27 -27.63 1.86
N ARG A 315 32.01 -26.52 1.88
CA ARG A 315 32.76 -26.06 3.05
C ARG A 315 31.97 -24.93 3.67
N ILE A 316 31.68 -25.01 4.97
CA ILE A 316 30.94 -23.95 5.66
C ILE A 316 31.73 -23.47 6.86
N GLY A 317 31.89 -22.16 7.00
CA GLY A 317 32.52 -21.50 8.14
C GLY A 317 31.53 -20.58 8.85
N ILE A 318 31.38 -20.73 10.17
CA ILE A 318 30.48 -19.89 10.99
C ILE A 318 31.26 -19.25 12.14
N HIS A 319 31.08 -17.93 12.28
CA HIS A 319 31.59 -17.17 13.42
C HIS A 319 30.54 -16.18 13.93
N ALA A 320 30.64 -15.79 15.20
CA ALA A 320 29.77 -14.79 15.80
C ALA A 320 30.60 -13.80 16.63
N GLY A 321 30.34 -12.51 16.44
CA GLY A 321 31.05 -11.41 17.09
C GLY A 321 30.59 -10.03 16.61
N PRO A 322 31.26 -8.95 17.02
CA PRO A 322 30.87 -7.59 16.64
C PRO A 322 31.15 -7.31 15.16
N ALA A 323 30.24 -6.59 14.50
CA ALA A 323 30.35 -6.22 13.10
C ALA A 323 29.55 -4.93 12.81
N VAL A 324 29.82 -4.31 11.66
CA VAL A 324 29.10 -3.14 11.17
C VAL A 324 28.48 -3.49 9.82
N ALA A 325 27.19 -3.25 9.65
CA ALA A 325 26.53 -3.36 8.36
C ALA A 325 26.10 -1.99 7.85
N GLY A 326 26.03 -1.80 6.55
CA GLY A 326 25.69 -0.52 5.97
C GLY A 326 25.61 -0.59 4.45
N VAL A 327 25.25 0.55 3.85
CA VAL A 327 25.17 0.68 2.39
C VAL A 327 26.31 1.54 1.90
N LEU A 328 27.07 1.04 0.92
CA LEU A 328 28.06 1.81 0.17
C LEU A 328 27.53 2.20 -1.20
N GLY A 329 28.02 3.34 -1.70
CA GLY A 329 27.74 3.83 -3.05
C GLY A 329 26.58 4.82 -3.14
N VAL A 330 26.64 5.69 -4.16
CA VAL A 330 25.59 6.68 -4.47
C VAL A 330 24.72 6.25 -5.65
N GLN A 331 25.30 5.53 -6.61
CA GLN A 331 24.60 5.05 -7.82
C GLN A 331 24.36 3.53 -7.82
N ARG A 332 25.21 2.77 -7.15
CA ARG A 332 25.07 1.31 -6.99
C ARG A 332 25.12 0.99 -5.51
N PHE A 333 23.94 1.04 -4.87
CA PHE A 333 23.82 0.72 -3.46
C PHE A 333 24.19 -0.74 -3.23
N LEU A 334 25.21 -0.96 -2.41
CA LEU A 334 25.65 -2.29 -1.98
C LEU A 334 25.48 -2.36 -0.46
N TYR A 335 24.53 -3.16 0.00
CA TYR A 335 24.44 -3.51 1.41
C TYR A 335 25.47 -4.60 1.70
N ASP A 336 26.33 -4.37 2.68
CA ASP A 336 27.39 -5.31 3.03
C ASP A 336 27.73 -5.20 4.53
N VAL A 337 28.54 -6.14 5.00
CA VAL A 337 28.95 -6.26 6.40
C VAL A 337 30.47 -6.24 6.50
N TRP A 338 30.99 -5.45 7.43
CA TRP A 338 32.42 -5.29 7.70
C TRP A 338 32.74 -5.58 9.16
N GLY A 339 33.96 -6.09 9.39
CA GLY A 339 34.49 -6.32 10.72
C GLY A 339 35.36 -7.57 10.78
N ASP A 340 36.11 -7.72 11.87
CA ASP A 340 36.94 -8.92 12.11
C ASP A 340 36.09 -10.20 12.07
N THR A 341 34.84 -10.11 12.52
CA THR A 341 33.88 -11.22 12.52
C THR A 341 33.68 -11.84 11.13
N VAL A 342 33.58 -11.02 10.09
CA VAL A 342 33.40 -11.46 8.70
C VAL A 342 34.67 -12.16 8.20
N ASN A 343 35.83 -11.59 8.48
CA ASN A 343 37.12 -12.16 8.09
C ASN A 343 37.38 -13.52 8.75
N ILE A 344 37.00 -13.69 10.02
CA ILE A 344 37.15 -14.97 10.73
C ILE A 344 36.23 -16.02 10.13
N ALA A 345 34.95 -15.68 9.88
CA ALA A 345 34.00 -16.61 9.29
C ALA A 345 34.48 -17.12 7.91
N SER A 346 34.95 -16.20 7.06
CA SER A 346 35.53 -16.55 5.75
C SER A 346 36.77 -17.44 5.90
N ARG A 347 37.68 -17.14 6.83
CA ARG A 347 38.87 -17.98 7.05
C ARG A 347 38.53 -19.36 7.65
N LEU A 348 37.47 -19.46 8.45
CA LEU A 348 36.98 -20.74 8.95
C LEU A 348 36.41 -21.60 7.83
N GLU A 349 35.72 -21.01 6.86
CA GLU A 349 35.28 -21.71 5.65
C GLU A 349 36.50 -22.23 4.90
N SER A 350 37.46 -21.35 4.59
CA SER A 350 38.56 -21.70 3.70
C SER A 350 39.55 -22.71 4.33
N ALA A 351 39.70 -22.69 5.66
CA ALA A 351 40.44 -23.69 6.43
C ALA A 351 39.64 -24.98 6.70
N GLY A 352 38.36 -25.02 6.30
CA GLY A 352 37.43 -26.12 6.45
C GLY A 352 37.72 -27.30 5.52
N ARG A 353 37.20 -28.47 5.88
CA ARG A 353 37.28 -29.68 5.06
C ARG A 353 36.04 -29.77 4.17
N ALA A 354 36.17 -30.32 2.97
CA ALA A 354 35.01 -30.57 2.10
C ALA A 354 33.95 -31.43 2.83
N GLY A 355 32.69 -31.00 2.79
CA GLY A 355 31.54 -31.64 3.43
C GLY A 355 31.37 -31.31 4.92
N SER A 356 32.19 -30.44 5.48
CA SER A 356 32.20 -30.13 6.90
C SER A 356 31.77 -28.70 7.20
N ILE A 357 31.20 -28.51 8.39
CA ILE A 357 30.77 -27.21 8.91
C ILE A 357 31.68 -26.86 10.07
N GLN A 358 32.58 -25.90 9.86
CA GLN A 358 33.52 -25.42 10.86
C GLN A 358 32.96 -24.20 11.58
N VAL A 359 33.05 -24.23 12.91
CA VAL A 359 32.56 -23.13 13.76
C VAL A 359 33.62 -22.70 14.76
N SER A 360 33.53 -21.44 15.19
CA SER A 360 34.33 -20.93 16.32
C SER A 360 33.77 -21.36 17.67
N GLU A 361 34.60 -21.27 18.70
CA GLU A 361 34.16 -21.42 20.10
C GLU A 361 33.00 -20.49 20.48
N THR A 362 32.96 -19.26 19.95
CA THR A 362 31.87 -18.32 20.21
C THR A 362 30.51 -18.83 19.73
N VAL A 363 30.48 -19.60 18.64
CA VAL A 363 29.25 -20.21 18.12
C VAL A 363 28.83 -21.38 19.02
N VAL A 364 29.78 -22.23 19.43
CA VAL A 364 29.52 -23.33 20.37
C VAL A 364 28.97 -22.80 21.70
N ARG A 365 29.52 -21.70 22.23
CA ARG A 365 29.01 -21.10 23.47
C ARG A 365 27.58 -20.58 23.34
N GLN A 366 27.17 -20.12 22.16
CA GLN A 366 25.85 -19.52 21.94
C GLN A 366 24.79 -20.54 21.50
N ALA A 367 25.19 -21.61 20.81
CA ALA A 367 24.28 -22.61 20.24
C ALA A 367 24.46 -24.02 20.83
N GLY A 368 25.39 -24.20 21.77
CA GLY A 368 25.89 -25.49 22.27
C GLY A 368 24.83 -26.49 22.72
N GLU A 369 23.74 -26.04 23.33
CA GLU A 369 22.69 -26.93 23.86
C GLU A 369 21.83 -27.55 22.76
N ALA A 370 21.74 -26.90 21.60
CA ALA A 370 20.85 -27.32 20.51
C ALA A 370 21.53 -28.20 19.46
N PHE A 371 22.86 -28.33 19.50
CA PHE A 371 23.64 -28.99 18.45
C PHE A 371 24.80 -29.82 19.00
N ASP A 372 25.13 -30.88 18.26
CA ASP A 372 26.28 -31.72 18.55
C ASP A 372 27.54 -31.14 17.88
N PHE A 373 28.52 -30.74 18.69
CA PHE A 373 29.81 -30.22 18.26
C PHE A 373 30.95 -31.17 18.60
N HIS A 374 31.92 -31.31 17.71
CA HIS A 374 33.15 -32.07 17.95
C HIS A 374 34.37 -31.16 17.87
N ALA A 375 35.23 -31.20 18.88
CA ALA A 375 36.46 -30.39 18.89
C ALA A 375 37.38 -30.77 17.72
N ARG A 376 37.76 -29.78 16.91
CA ARG A 376 38.80 -29.95 15.89
C ARG A 376 40.19 -29.66 16.46
N GLY A 377 40.27 -28.71 17.38
CA GLY A 377 41.51 -28.20 17.96
C GLY A 377 41.89 -26.83 17.40
N LEU A 378 43.15 -26.45 17.63
CA LEU A 378 43.71 -25.18 17.20
C LEU A 378 43.99 -25.20 15.69
N VAL A 379 43.34 -24.28 14.96
CA VAL A 379 43.56 -24.07 13.52
C VAL A 379 44.24 -22.72 13.34
N GLU A 380 45.29 -22.69 12.53
CA GLU A 380 46.00 -21.46 12.20
C GLU A 380 45.24 -20.70 11.11
N LEU A 381 44.78 -19.50 11.44
CA LEU A 381 44.11 -18.61 10.50
C LEU A 381 45.11 -17.55 10.03
N GLN A 382 45.31 -17.47 8.72
CA GLN A 382 46.26 -16.57 8.08
C GLN A 382 46.11 -15.14 8.61
N GLY A 383 47.17 -14.56 9.20
CA GLY A 383 47.18 -13.18 9.67
C GLY A 383 46.41 -12.90 10.98
N ARG A 384 45.98 -13.93 11.73
CA ARG A 384 45.40 -13.76 13.09
C ARG A 384 46.07 -14.64 14.15
N GLY A 385 46.57 -15.80 13.76
CA GLY A 385 47.13 -16.81 14.66
C GLY A 385 46.19 -18.00 14.85
N ARG A 386 46.38 -18.75 15.93
CA ARG A 386 45.64 -19.99 16.18
C ARG A 386 44.30 -19.71 16.86
N LEU A 387 43.22 -20.32 16.35
CA LEU A 387 41.88 -20.25 16.92
C LEU A 387 41.40 -21.66 17.27
N LEU A 388 40.73 -21.82 18.41
CA LEU A 388 40.06 -23.08 18.75
C LEU A 388 38.79 -23.22 17.91
N THR A 389 38.65 -24.36 17.24
CA THR A 389 37.58 -24.61 16.29
C THR A 389 36.91 -25.96 16.52
N TYR A 390 35.67 -26.05 16.05
CA TYR A 390 34.80 -27.20 16.24
C TYR A 390 34.11 -27.55 14.92
N TRP A 391 33.74 -28.82 14.78
CA TRP A 391 32.87 -29.30 13.72
C TRP A 391 31.43 -29.34 14.23
N LEU A 392 30.51 -28.75 13.48
CA LEU A 392 29.07 -28.93 13.70
C LEU A 392 28.62 -30.23 13.00
N LEU A 393 28.14 -31.19 13.77
CA LEU A 393 27.77 -32.52 13.26
C LEU A 393 26.28 -32.61 12.91
N GLY A 394 25.42 -32.12 13.80
CA GLY A 394 23.97 -32.21 13.67
C GLY A 394 23.24 -31.52 14.83
N ALA A 395 21.91 -31.61 14.83
CA ALA A 395 21.11 -31.19 15.98
C ALA A 395 21.34 -32.14 17.17
N ALA A 396 21.31 -31.61 18.39
CA ALA A 396 21.52 -32.40 19.60
C ALA A 396 20.47 -33.50 19.70
N ARG A 397 20.91 -34.73 20.00
CA ARG A 397 19.98 -35.83 20.32
C ARG A 397 19.32 -35.54 21.66
N VAL A 398 18.00 -35.28 21.66
CA VAL A 398 17.21 -35.28 22.90
C VAL A 398 17.40 -36.64 23.59
N PRO A 399 17.83 -36.69 24.86
CA PRO A 399 17.90 -37.94 25.59
C PRO A 399 16.49 -38.54 25.65
N ARG A 400 16.31 -39.73 25.08
CA ARG A 400 15.07 -40.52 25.26
C ARG A 400 14.99 -40.95 26.73
N GLY A 401 14.42 -40.11 27.59
CA GLY A 401 14.40 -40.41 29.03
C GLY A 401 13.58 -39.50 29.94
N ALA A 402 12.77 -38.57 29.43
CA ALA A 402 11.81 -37.82 30.25
C ALA A 402 10.39 -38.17 29.82
N SER A 403 9.82 -39.18 30.47
CA SER A 403 8.37 -39.43 30.46
C SER A 403 7.69 -38.19 31.06
N PRO A 404 6.63 -37.62 30.44
CA PRO A 404 5.85 -36.59 31.10
C PRO A 404 5.22 -37.20 32.35
N LEU A 405 5.51 -36.62 33.52
CA LEU A 405 4.81 -36.90 34.76
C LEU A 405 3.33 -36.59 34.53
N ALA A 406 2.48 -37.56 34.86
CA ALA A 406 1.03 -37.44 34.82
C ALA A 406 0.56 -36.27 35.69
N GLU A 407 -0.33 -35.44 35.16
CA GLU A 407 -1.06 -34.44 35.93
C GLU A 407 -2.02 -35.14 36.93
N PRO A 408 -2.11 -34.69 38.18
CA PRO A 408 -3.09 -35.20 39.13
C PRO A 408 -4.49 -34.63 38.86
N ALA A 409 -5.49 -35.47 39.13
CA ALA A 409 -6.92 -35.30 38.87
C ALA A 409 -7.61 -34.16 39.64
#